data_AF-A0A920FXX1-F1
#
_entry.id   AF-A0A920FXX1-F1
#
_cell.length_a   1.000
_cell.length_b   1.000
_cell.length_c   1.000
_cell.angle_alpha   90.00
_cell.angle_beta   90.00
_cell.angle_gamma   90.00
#
_symmetry.space_group_name_H-M   'P 1'
#
loop_
_entity.id
_entity.type
_entity.pdbx_description
1 polymer ?
#
loop_
_entity_poly.entity_id
_entity_poly.type
_entity_poly.pdbx_seq_one_letter_code
_entity_poly.pdbx_strand_id
1 'polypeptide(L)'
;MAGITKRTTAFDDENLSGRSQKLYFEVTEEENYTYYGNHEVDFNKRTSIDCEGIDAHELNQKIRDAIRKGYGSIVIKNPGAKHSLGVGILNKLNLIFEGSLGYFGIGCIDGPTVRVNGRVGWSCAENMMSGKVVVENNAGSCFGAALRGGDLIVKGDAGARTGIDMKGGTILIGGNAGAYTGFMMQRGRIIVCGDVNANMGDSMYDGIIFVGGEPHSLGTDCVPGEMNEHEVRWLEQKIKNAEIDCKVPASKFKKYVAGRMLWNYDNLEPAEKKGILG
;
A
#
# COMPACT_ATOMS: atom_id res chain seq x y z
N MET A 1 -27.94 28.70 -13.08
CA MET A 1 -27.24 27.54 -12.50
C MET A 1 -26.06 27.22 -13.41
N ALA A 2 -24.85 27.59 -13.02
CA ALA A 2 -23.66 27.25 -13.79
C ALA A 2 -23.46 25.72 -13.72
N GLY A 3 -23.40 25.08 -14.89
CA GLY A 3 -23.18 23.64 -14.99
C GLY A 3 -21.87 23.26 -14.31
N ILE A 4 -21.93 22.26 -13.43
CA ILE A 4 -20.72 21.67 -12.83
C ILE A 4 -20.03 20.89 -13.95
N THR A 5 -19.05 21.51 -14.60
CA THR A 5 -18.17 20.83 -15.57
C THR A 5 -17.49 19.66 -14.87
N LYS A 6 -17.66 18.43 -15.37
CA LYS A 6 -16.99 17.23 -14.86
C LYS A 6 -15.48 17.49 -14.89
N ARG A 7 -14.84 17.60 -13.72
CA ARG A 7 -13.39 17.79 -13.63
C ARG A 7 -12.71 16.51 -14.09
N THR A 8 -11.86 16.60 -15.10
CA THR A 8 -11.05 15.46 -15.55
C THR A 8 -9.98 15.14 -14.49
N THR A 9 -9.95 13.93 -13.96
CA THR A 9 -8.96 13.45 -12.98
C THR A 9 -8.02 12.40 -13.58
N ALA A 10 -6.96 12.02 -12.84
CA ALA A 10 -5.92 11.10 -13.31
C ALA A 10 -6.42 9.74 -13.77
N PHE A 11 -7.55 9.28 -13.22
CA PHE A 11 -8.01 7.90 -13.37
C PHE A 11 -9.48 7.83 -13.80
N ASP A 12 -9.93 8.81 -14.59
CA ASP A 12 -11.32 8.91 -15.04
C ASP A 12 -11.78 7.77 -15.95
N ASP A 13 -10.82 7.05 -16.55
CA ASP A 13 -11.04 5.91 -17.44
C ASP A 13 -11.17 4.57 -16.66
N GLU A 14 -11.09 4.61 -15.32
CA GLU A 14 -11.30 3.43 -14.47
C GLU A 14 -12.74 2.89 -14.60
N ASN A 15 -12.86 1.55 -14.53
CA ASN A 15 -14.08 0.79 -14.83
C ASN A 15 -15.26 1.03 -13.84
N LEU A 16 -15.08 1.92 -12.87
CA LEU A 16 -16.09 2.34 -11.90
C LEU A 16 -16.68 3.72 -12.21
N SER A 17 -16.31 4.34 -13.33
CA SER A 17 -16.95 5.58 -13.79
C SER A 17 -18.47 5.35 -13.94
N GLY A 18 -19.26 5.97 -13.07
CA GLY A 18 -20.72 5.82 -13.04
C GLY A 18 -21.28 4.66 -12.18
N ARG A 19 -20.45 3.77 -11.64
CA ARG A 19 -20.87 2.73 -10.67
C ARG A 19 -20.48 3.16 -9.25
N SER A 20 -21.29 4.02 -8.64
CA SER A 20 -21.15 4.36 -7.22
C SER A 20 -22.02 3.43 -6.37
N GLN A 21 -21.43 2.56 -5.56
CA GLN A 21 -22.05 2.28 -4.26
C GLN A 21 -21.94 3.58 -3.46
N LYS A 22 -22.99 4.39 -3.46
CA LYS A 22 -23.03 5.61 -2.65
C LYS A 22 -23.26 5.19 -1.21
N LEU A 23 -22.17 4.93 -0.49
CA LEU A 23 -22.17 5.22 0.95
C LEU A 23 -22.14 6.74 1.07
N TYR A 24 -23.22 7.28 1.65
CA TYR A 24 -23.27 8.68 2.01
C TYR A 24 -22.48 8.82 3.30
N PHE A 25 -21.28 9.39 3.20
CA PHE A 25 -20.50 9.77 4.36
C PHE A 25 -20.91 11.19 4.72
N GLU A 26 -21.53 11.38 5.89
CA GLU A 26 -21.58 12.73 6.45
C GLU A 26 -20.20 13.07 7.02
N VAL A 27 -19.73 14.29 6.81
CA VAL A 27 -18.43 14.74 7.36
C VAL A 27 -18.41 14.62 8.90
N THR A 28 -19.59 14.61 9.52
CA THR A 28 -19.84 14.43 10.95
C THR A 28 -19.81 12.98 11.44
N GLU A 29 -19.69 11.97 10.56
CA GLU A 29 -19.52 10.57 10.96
C GLU A 29 -18.08 10.28 11.45
N GLU A 30 -17.57 11.10 12.37
CA GLU A 30 -16.22 10.93 12.91
C GLU A 30 -16.05 9.58 13.61
N GLU A 31 -17.15 9.06 14.18
CA GLU A 31 -17.24 7.76 14.83
C GLU A 31 -16.89 6.59 13.89
N ASN A 32 -17.16 6.72 12.58
CA ASN A 32 -16.89 5.69 11.58
C ASN A 32 -15.40 5.67 11.11
N TYR A 33 -14.58 6.64 11.52
CA TYR A 33 -13.14 6.64 11.19
C TYR A 33 -12.28 5.85 12.18
N THR A 34 -12.89 5.25 13.20
CA THR A 34 -12.17 4.55 14.28
C THR A 34 -12.83 3.23 14.63
N TYR A 35 -12.05 2.30 15.18
CA TYR A 35 -12.58 1.02 15.66
C TYR A 35 -13.22 1.18 17.04
N TYR A 36 -14.23 0.35 17.31
CA TYR A 36 -14.71 0.15 18.68
C TYR A 36 -13.53 -0.22 19.59
N GLY A 37 -13.34 0.54 20.67
CA GLY A 37 -12.22 0.36 21.59
C GLY A 37 -10.93 1.10 21.20
N ASN A 38 -10.94 1.97 20.17
CA ASN A 38 -9.82 2.88 19.94
C ASN A 38 -9.65 3.82 21.14
N HIS A 39 -8.39 4.09 21.48
CA HIS A 39 -8.03 5.05 22.51
C HIS A 39 -7.70 6.40 21.88
N GLU A 40 -8.15 7.48 22.52
CA GLU A 40 -7.62 8.81 22.26
C GLU A 40 -6.14 8.86 22.68
N VAL A 41 -5.31 9.41 21.81
CA VAL A 41 -3.88 9.55 22.04
C VAL A 41 -3.44 10.97 21.73
N ASP A 42 -2.51 11.48 22.52
CA ASP A 42 -1.86 12.75 22.26
C ASP A 42 -0.58 12.51 21.45
N PHE A 43 -0.55 12.99 20.21
CA PHE A 43 0.60 12.87 19.31
C PHE A 43 1.85 13.58 19.85
N ASN A 44 1.71 14.57 20.73
CA ASN A 44 2.82 15.24 21.42
C ASN A 44 3.33 14.43 22.62
N LYS A 45 2.51 13.52 23.17
CA LYS A 45 2.89 12.66 24.28
C LYS A 45 3.69 11.47 23.75
N ARG A 46 5.00 11.49 24.01
CA ARG A 46 5.97 10.51 23.51
C ARG A 46 6.45 9.54 24.58
N THR A 47 6.65 8.29 24.21
CA THR A 47 7.37 7.29 25.02
C THR A 47 8.33 6.46 24.17
N SER A 48 9.23 5.73 24.83
CA SER A 48 10.10 4.75 24.18
C SER A 48 10.04 3.41 24.91
N ILE A 49 10.09 2.32 24.16
CA ILE A 49 10.12 0.94 24.64
C ILE A 49 11.40 0.30 24.11
N ASP A 50 12.21 -0.29 24.99
CA ASP A 50 13.36 -1.08 24.58
C ASP A 50 12.91 -2.52 24.25
N CYS A 51 13.32 -3.01 23.08
CA CYS A 51 13.03 -4.36 22.62
C CYS A 51 14.15 -5.36 22.98
N GLU A 52 15.22 -4.91 23.64
CA GLU A 52 16.25 -5.81 24.17
C GLU A 52 15.69 -6.68 25.30
N GLY A 53 16.01 -7.97 25.28
CA GLY A 53 15.57 -8.93 26.31
C GLY A 53 14.08 -9.31 26.29
N ILE A 54 13.24 -8.69 25.44
CA ILE A 54 11.81 -9.00 25.33
C ILE A 54 11.46 -9.59 23.97
N ASP A 55 10.42 -10.44 23.95
CA ASP A 55 9.92 -11.05 22.72
C ASP A 55 8.87 -10.17 22.00
N ALA A 56 8.41 -10.63 20.84
CA ALA A 56 7.44 -9.90 20.03
C ALA A 56 6.08 -9.75 20.71
N HIS A 57 5.63 -10.77 21.45
CA HIS A 57 4.35 -10.74 22.14
C HIS A 57 4.36 -9.68 23.25
N GLU A 58 5.42 -9.69 24.07
CA GLU A 58 5.62 -8.72 25.13
C GLU A 58 5.74 -7.30 24.56
N LEU A 59 6.52 -7.09 23.48
CA LEU A 59 6.62 -5.78 22.84
C LEU A 59 5.26 -5.26 22.36
N ASN A 60 4.51 -6.09 21.62
CA ASN A 60 3.19 -5.70 21.11
C ASN A 60 2.22 -5.38 22.24
N GLN A 61 2.32 -6.07 23.37
CA GLN A 61 1.54 -5.75 24.56
C GLN A 61 1.93 -4.39 25.16
N LYS A 62 3.23 -4.11 25.29
CA LYS A 62 3.70 -2.79 25.76
C LYS A 62 3.27 -1.65 24.85
N ILE A 63 3.25 -1.85 23.52
CA ILE A 63 2.71 -0.87 22.57
C ILE A 63 1.23 -0.60 22.86
N ARG A 64 0.41 -1.65 23.01
CA ARG A 64 -1.01 -1.50 23.38
C ARG A 64 -1.20 -0.79 24.71
N ASP A 65 -0.37 -1.06 25.71
CA ASP A 65 -0.44 -0.41 27.01
C ASP A 65 -0.02 1.06 26.96
N ALA A 66 0.94 1.42 26.11
CA ALA A 66 1.26 2.82 25.84
C ALA A 66 0.10 3.55 25.14
N ILE A 67 -0.55 2.92 24.17
CA ILE A 67 -1.75 3.47 23.51
C ILE A 67 -2.86 3.74 24.55
N ARG A 68 -3.14 2.78 25.44
CA ARG A 68 -4.12 2.93 26.55
C ARG A 68 -3.81 4.09 27.49
N LYS A 69 -2.52 4.44 27.64
CA LYS A 69 -2.05 5.56 28.47
C LYS A 69 -2.08 6.90 27.71
N GLY A 70 -2.60 6.93 26.48
CA GLY A 70 -2.73 8.11 25.65
C GLY A 70 -1.45 8.54 24.94
N TYR A 71 -0.45 7.66 24.81
CA TYR A 71 0.77 7.99 24.04
C TYR A 71 0.48 7.90 22.54
N GLY A 72 0.53 9.03 21.86
CA GLY A 72 0.35 9.10 20.40
C GLY A 72 1.65 9.00 19.61
N SER A 73 2.80 9.01 20.28
CA SER A 73 4.10 8.78 19.67
C SER A 73 4.91 7.75 20.45
N ILE A 74 5.23 6.61 19.84
CA ILE A 74 5.94 5.50 20.48
C ILE A 74 7.20 5.16 19.69
N VAL A 75 8.35 5.12 20.37
CA VAL A 75 9.65 4.74 19.78
C VAL A 75 10.03 3.35 20.27
N ILE A 76 10.36 2.46 19.35
CA ILE A 76 10.86 1.12 19.65
C ILE A 76 12.37 1.11 19.40
N LYS A 77 13.13 0.87 20.46
CA LYS A 77 14.59 0.77 20.42
C LYS A 77 15.03 -0.68 20.29
N ASN A 78 16.18 -0.89 19.67
CA ASN A 78 16.82 -2.21 19.56
C ASN A 78 15.90 -3.35 19.05
N PRO A 79 15.11 -3.15 17.97
CA PRO A 79 14.18 -4.18 17.50
C PRO A 79 14.88 -5.49 17.09
N GLY A 80 16.17 -5.43 16.73
CA GLY A 80 17.03 -6.61 16.57
C GLY A 80 16.56 -7.59 15.50
N ALA A 81 15.89 -7.10 14.45
CA ALA A 81 15.32 -7.92 13.37
C ALA A 81 14.37 -9.03 13.86
N LYS A 82 13.77 -8.87 15.04
CA LYS A 82 12.73 -9.79 15.54
C LYS A 82 11.50 -9.74 14.64
N HIS A 83 10.81 -10.87 14.57
CA HIS A 83 9.63 -11.04 13.71
C HIS A 83 8.38 -10.50 14.40
N SER A 84 7.37 -10.15 13.61
CA SER A 84 6.02 -9.81 14.08
C SER A 84 5.97 -8.67 15.10
N LEU A 85 6.89 -7.70 15.02
CA LEU A 85 6.83 -6.48 15.82
C LEU A 85 5.83 -5.48 15.23
N GLY A 86 5.07 -4.81 16.09
CA GLY A 86 4.12 -3.76 15.70
C GLY A 86 2.94 -4.25 14.87
N VAL A 87 2.54 -5.52 15.02
CA VAL A 87 1.41 -6.11 14.31
C VAL A 87 0.08 -5.81 15.01
N GLY A 88 -1.01 -5.73 14.24
CA GLY A 88 -2.36 -5.59 14.79
C GLY A 88 -2.61 -4.24 15.48
N ILE A 89 -1.95 -3.18 15.01
CA ILE A 89 -2.13 -1.82 15.53
C ILE A 89 -3.26 -1.14 14.74
N LEU A 90 -4.40 -0.95 15.40
CA LEU A 90 -5.63 -0.40 14.82
C LEU A 90 -5.94 1.04 15.31
N ASN A 91 -4.96 1.66 15.97
CA ASN A 91 -5.01 3.04 16.43
C ASN A 91 -4.23 3.94 15.49
N LYS A 92 -4.72 5.17 15.30
CA LYS A 92 -3.91 6.24 14.71
C LYS A 92 -2.88 6.70 15.74
N LEU A 93 -1.60 6.51 15.44
CA LEU A 93 -0.46 7.00 16.22
C LEU A 93 0.80 7.07 15.35
N ASN A 94 1.86 7.66 15.90
CA ASN A 94 3.20 7.61 15.33
C ASN A 94 4.00 6.47 15.97
N LEU A 95 4.44 5.50 15.16
CA LEU A 95 5.27 4.40 15.62
C LEU A 95 6.62 4.43 14.90
N ILE A 96 7.72 4.48 15.65
CA ILE A 96 9.07 4.63 15.09
C ILE A 96 9.92 3.44 15.55
N PHE A 97 10.51 2.71 14.62
CA PHE A 97 11.47 1.64 14.90
C PHE A 97 12.89 2.12 14.62
N GLU A 98 13.70 2.20 15.68
CA GLU A 98 15.12 2.54 15.60
C GLU A 98 15.95 1.28 15.32
N GLY A 99 15.76 0.71 14.13
CA GLY A 99 16.49 -0.46 13.67
C GLY A 99 15.71 -1.28 12.64
N SER A 100 16.16 -2.50 12.40
CA SER A 100 15.54 -3.40 11.43
C SER A 100 14.45 -4.27 12.05
N LEU A 101 13.45 -4.60 11.25
CA LEU A 101 12.41 -5.57 11.57
C LEU A 101 12.64 -6.88 10.81
N GLY A 102 12.23 -7.99 11.41
CA GLY A 102 12.24 -9.29 10.76
C GLY A 102 11.00 -9.53 9.90
N TYR A 103 10.57 -10.78 9.82
CA TYR A 103 9.40 -11.18 9.03
C TYR A 103 8.10 -10.70 9.69
N PHE A 104 7.09 -10.43 8.86
CA PHE A 104 5.73 -10.07 9.28
C PHE A 104 5.65 -8.84 10.21
N GLY A 105 6.65 -7.97 10.21
CA GLY A 105 6.59 -6.70 10.94
C GLY A 105 5.47 -5.80 10.40
N ILE A 106 4.78 -5.07 11.29
CA ILE A 106 3.77 -4.07 10.90
C ILE A 106 2.60 -4.67 10.10
N GLY A 107 2.36 -5.97 10.21
CA GLY A 107 1.21 -6.63 9.57
C GLY A 107 -0.12 -6.32 10.26
N CYS A 108 -1.21 -6.40 9.51
CA CYS A 108 -2.59 -6.23 9.98
C CYS A 108 -2.83 -4.90 10.72
N ILE A 109 -2.23 -3.81 10.25
CA ILE A 109 -2.41 -2.48 10.82
C ILE A 109 -3.53 -1.70 10.13
N ASP A 110 -4.10 -0.74 10.84
CA ASP A 110 -5.06 0.21 10.29
C ASP A 110 -4.92 1.60 10.93
N GLY A 111 -4.44 2.55 10.13
CA GLY A 111 -4.36 3.96 10.49
C GLY A 111 -3.03 4.52 10.99
N PRO A 112 -2.05 3.76 11.55
CA PRO A 112 -0.87 4.39 12.12
C PRO A 112 0.05 4.99 11.04
N THR A 113 0.88 5.95 11.45
CA THR A 113 2.06 6.38 10.71
C THR A 113 3.28 5.68 11.28
N VAL A 114 3.91 4.82 10.50
CA VAL A 114 5.05 4.01 10.92
C VAL A 114 6.31 4.42 10.17
N ARG A 115 7.43 4.58 10.87
CA ARG A 115 8.76 4.70 10.26
C ARG A 115 9.70 3.63 10.78
N VAL A 116 10.38 2.95 9.88
CA VAL A 116 11.40 1.95 10.19
C VAL A 116 12.75 2.45 9.67
N ASN A 117 13.66 2.77 10.59
CA ASN A 117 14.97 3.33 10.24
C ASN A 117 15.93 2.28 9.63
N GLY A 118 15.64 0.99 9.81
CA GLY A 118 16.43 -0.11 9.26
C GLY A 118 15.83 -0.74 8.00
N ARG A 119 16.11 -2.04 7.82
CA ARG A 119 15.53 -2.91 6.78
C ARG A 119 14.32 -3.65 7.34
N VAL A 120 13.48 -4.18 6.47
CA VAL A 120 12.36 -5.05 6.86
C VAL A 120 12.43 -6.40 6.15
N GLY A 121 11.98 -7.45 6.83
CA GLY A 121 11.96 -8.81 6.29
C GLY A 121 10.74 -9.11 5.41
N TRP A 122 10.54 -10.40 5.15
CA TRP A 122 9.41 -10.95 4.40
C TRP A 122 8.06 -10.47 4.96
N SER A 123 7.15 -10.03 4.10
CA SER A 123 5.73 -9.75 4.43
C SER A 123 5.54 -8.60 5.41
N CYS A 124 6.47 -7.65 5.45
CA CYS A 124 6.25 -6.42 6.19
C CYS A 124 5.02 -5.67 5.64
N ALA A 125 4.20 -5.15 6.54
CA ALA A 125 2.94 -4.48 6.24
C ALA A 125 1.91 -5.33 5.47
N GLU A 126 1.98 -6.65 5.60
CA GLU A 126 0.95 -7.54 5.08
C GLU A 126 -0.42 -7.15 5.64
N ASN A 127 -1.44 -7.12 4.77
CA ASN A 127 -2.82 -6.89 5.15
C ASN A 127 -3.06 -5.51 5.81
N MET A 128 -2.23 -4.51 5.50
CA MET A 128 -2.43 -3.13 5.95
C MET A 128 -3.69 -2.52 5.30
N MET A 129 -4.55 -1.96 6.13
CA MET A 129 -5.87 -1.45 5.76
C MET A 129 -5.87 0.04 5.43
N SER A 130 -5.16 0.83 6.23
CA SER A 130 -4.91 2.26 6.01
C SER A 130 -3.67 2.72 6.78
N GLY A 131 -3.27 3.98 6.60
CA GLY A 131 -2.11 4.58 7.27
C GLY A 131 -0.96 4.87 6.31
N LYS A 132 0.22 5.15 6.87
CA LYS A 132 1.46 5.38 6.11
C LYS A 132 2.60 4.61 6.74
N VAL A 133 3.33 3.81 5.98
CA VAL A 133 4.53 3.11 6.46
C VAL A 133 5.72 3.51 5.60
N VAL A 134 6.81 3.94 6.22
CA VAL A 134 8.06 4.31 5.53
C VAL A 134 9.21 3.44 6.03
N VAL A 135 9.87 2.73 5.12
CA VAL A 135 11.07 1.95 5.37
C VAL A 135 12.27 2.67 4.75
N GLU A 136 13.25 3.03 5.58
CA GLU A 136 14.42 3.82 5.13
C GLU A 136 15.40 3.02 4.25
N ASN A 137 15.43 1.70 4.38
CA ASN A 137 16.32 0.84 3.58
C ASN A 137 15.50 -0.14 2.72
N ASN A 138 16.01 -1.36 2.53
CA ASN A 138 15.39 -2.36 1.67
C ASN A 138 14.29 -3.15 2.41
N ALA A 139 13.35 -3.66 1.63
CA ALA A 139 12.29 -4.57 2.05
C ALA A 139 12.48 -5.97 1.45
N GLY A 140 12.08 -6.99 2.22
CA GLY A 140 12.08 -8.38 1.78
C GLY A 140 11.02 -8.71 0.75
N SER A 141 10.86 -10.01 0.47
CA SER A 141 9.79 -10.50 -0.42
C SER A 141 8.40 -10.26 0.18
N CYS A 142 7.37 -10.32 -0.65
CA CYS A 142 5.96 -10.12 -0.30
C CYS A 142 5.68 -8.83 0.50
N PHE A 143 6.50 -7.80 0.31
CA PHE A 143 6.28 -6.49 0.92
C PHE A 143 4.89 -5.95 0.55
N GLY A 144 4.07 -5.62 1.54
CA GLY A 144 2.69 -5.18 1.31
C GLY A 144 1.77 -6.25 0.72
N ALA A 145 1.99 -7.53 1.01
CA ALA A 145 1.07 -8.60 0.61
C ALA A 145 -0.36 -8.29 1.07
N ALA A 146 -1.34 -8.51 0.20
CA ALA A 146 -2.76 -8.24 0.48
C ALA A 146 -3.08 -6.82 0.99
N LEU A 147 -2.25 -5.81 0.65
CA LEU A 147 -2.49 -4.40 0.99
C LEU A 147 -3.89 -3.98 0.53
N ARG A 148 -4.67 -3.34 1.39
CA ARG A 148 -6.02 -2.84 1.05
C ARG A 148 -6.09 -1.33 0.92
N GLY A 149 -5.22 -0.59 1.60
CA GLY A 149 -5.22 0.86 1.59
C GLY A 149 -3.99 1.48 2.25
N GLY A 150 -3.89 2.81 2.18
CA GLY A 150 -2.74 3.56 2.69
C GLY A 150 -1.57 3.67 1.71
N ASP A 151 -0.49 4.29 2.18
CA ASP A 151 0.77 4.45 1.45
C ASP A 151 1.88 3.63 2.12
N LEU A 152 2.41 2.63 1.41
CA LEU A 152 3.51 1.78 1.85
C LEU A 152 4.76 2.11 1.04
N ILE A 153 5.79 2.65 1.70
CA ILE A 153 6.94 3.27 1.08
C ILE A 153 8.21 2.55 1.52
N VAL A 154 9.06 2.20 0.56
CA VAL A 154 10.42 1.70 0.79
C VAL A 154 11.40 2.53 -0.02
N LYS A 155 12.38 3.15 0.65
CA LYS A 155 13.35 4.02 -0.02
C LYS A 155 14.40 3.25 -0.82
N GLY A 156 14.70 2.01 -0.41
CA GLY A 156 15.58 1.11 -1.13
C GLY A 156 14.85 0.15 -2.07
N ASP A 157 15.42 -1.04 -2.22
CA ASP A 157 14.87 -2.11 -3.06
C ASP A 157 13.78 -2.91 -2.34
N ALA A 158 12.87 -3.51 -3.11
CA ALA A 158 11.86 -4.44 -2.63
C ALA A 158 12.04 -5.84 -3.24
N GLY A 159 11.79 -6.88 -2.45
CA GLY A 159 11.95 -8.27 -2.88
C GLY A 159 10.88 -8.76 -3.87
N ALA A 160 10.92 -10.07 -4.15
CA ALA A 160 9.96 -10.71 -5.04
C ALA A 160 8.53 -10.68 -4.47
N ARG A 161 7.52 -10.74 -5.34
CA ARG A 161 6.10 -10.78 -4.97
C ARG A 161 5.63 -9.56 -4.16
N THR A 162 6.31 -8.42 -4.30
CA THR A 162 5.88 -7.17 -3.69
C THR A 162 4.48 -6.80 -4.20
N GLY A 163 3.56 -6.49 -3.28
CA GLY A 163 2.16 -6.22 -3.60
C GLY A 163 1.35 -7.42 -4.07
N ILE A 164 1.78 -8.66 -3.78
CA ILE A 164 1.00 -9.86 -4.11
C ILE A 164 -0.42 -9.78 -3.54
N ASP A 165 -1.42 -10.06 -4.36
CA ASP A 165 -2.85 -10.10 -3.98
C ASP A 165 -3.36 -8.78 -3.34
N MET A 166 -2.72 -7.64 -3.64
CA MET A 166 -3.15 -6.34 -3.14
C MET A 166 -4.53 -5.94 -3.71
N LYS A 167 -5.36 -5.33 -2.87
CA LYS A 167 -6.76 -4.96 -3.13
C LYS A 167 -6.99 -3.44 -3.08
N GLY A 168 -5.92 -2.66 -2.91
CA GLY A 168 -5.95 -1.21 -2.88
C GLY A 168 -4.66 -0.63 -2.29
N GLY A 169 -4.67 0.67 -2.01
CA GLY A 169 -3.50 1.39 -1.53
C GLY A 169 -2.44 1.66 -2.59
N THR A 170 -1.31 2.21 -2.15
CA THR A 170 -0.15 2.52 -2.99
C THR A 170 1.11 1.94 -2.38
N ILE A 171 1.88 1.19 -3.15
CA ILE A 171 3.25 0.77 -2.81
C ILE A 171 4.23 1.63 -3.62
N LEU A 172 5.17 2.30 -2.96
CA LEU A 172 6.24 3.08 -3.61
C LEU A 172 7.62 2.51 -3.26
N ILE A 173 8.41 2.23 -4.30
CA ILE A 173 9.73 1.61 -4.22
C ILE A 173 10.75 2.55 -4.84
N GLY A 174 11.70 3.03 -4.03
CA GLY A 174 12.73 3.97 -4.48
C GLY A 174 13.84 3.32 -5.31
N GLY A 175 14.11 2.03 -5.10
CA GLY A 175 15.05 1.24 -5.88
C GLY A 175 14.36 0.30 -6.89
N ASN A 176 14.91 -0.90 -6.99
CA ASN A 176 14.43 -1.96 -7.86
C ASN A 176 13.39 -2.85 -7.16
N ALA A 177 12.57 -3.54 -7.95
CA ALA A 177 11.59 -4.50 -7.46
C ALA A 177 11.90 -5.93 -7.95
N GLY A 178 11.68 -6.92 -7.09
CA GLY A 178 11.91 -8.33 -7.41
C GLY A 178 10.91 -8.94 -8.40
N ALA A 179 11.11 -10.22 -8.69
CA ALA A 179 10.26 -10.96 -9.63
C ALA A 179 8.83 -11.07 -9.12
N TYR A 180 7.85 -11.20 -10.01
CA TYR A 180 6.43 -11.33 -9.66
C TYR A 180 5.87 -10.15 -8.86
N THR A 181 6.44 -8.95 -8.98
CA THR A 181 5.86 -7.73 -8.39
C THR A 181 4.47 -7.50 -8.98
N GLY A 182 3.47 -7.29 -8.12
CA GLY A 182 2.06 -7.17 -8.52
C GLY A 182 1.37 -8.50 -8.86
N PHE A 183 1.93 -9.65 -8.48
CA PHE A 183 1.32 -10.96 -8.75
C PHE A 183 -0.09 -11.07 -8.14
N MET A 184 -1.07 -11.45 -8.96
CA MET A 184 -2.50 -11.51 -8.57
C MET A 184 -3.06 -10.19 -8.00
N MET A 185 -2.47 -9.03 -8.31
CA MET A 185 -3.00 -7.77 -7.80
C MET A 185 -4.42 -7.54 -8.30
N GLN A 186 -5.32 -7.22 -7.37
CA GLN A 186 -6.74 -7.07 -7.63
C GLN A 186 -7.14 -5.62 -7.85
N ARG A 187 -6.46 -4.68 -7.18
CA ARG A 187 -6.60 -3.22 -7.33
C ARG A 187 -5.38 -2.53 -6.73
N GLY A 188 -5.33 -1.20 -6.86
CA GLY A 188 -4.33 -0.35 -6.23
C GLY A 188 -3.17 -0.03 -7.18
N ARG A 189 -2.09 0.53 -6.62
CA ARG A 189 -1.01 1.11 -7.41
C ARG A 189 0.35 0.69 -6.89
N ILE A 190 1.25 0.27 -7.77
CA ILE A 190 2.67 0.04 -7.46
C ILE A 190 3.50 1.03 -8.27
N ILE A 191 4.41 1.75 -7.62
CA ILE A 191 5.33 2.71 -8.24
C ILE A 191 6.75 2.21 -7.97
N VAL A 192 7.51 1.94 -9.02
CA VAL A 192 8.92 1.50 -8.95
C VAL A 192 9.79 2.52 -9.65
N CYS A 193 10.72 3.14 -8.93
CA CYS A 193 11.64 4.13 -9.52
C CYS A 193 12.77 3.49 -10.36
N GLY A 194 13.16 2.25 -10.04
CA GLY A 194 14.14 1.46 -10.79
C GLY A 194 13.52 0.41 -11.71
N ASP A 195 14.26 -0.69 -11.88
CA ASP A 195 13.89 -1.83 -12.72
C ASP A 195 13.01 -2.83 -11.96
N VAL A 196 12.25 -3.63 -12.71
CA VAL A 196 11.45 -4.74 -12.17
C VAL A 196 11.94 -6.06 -12.75
N ASN A 197 12.14 -7.06 -11.91
CA ASN A 197 12.58 -8.37 -12.37
C ASN A 197 11.43 -9.15 -13.08
N ALA A 198 11.67 -10.41 -13.44
CA ALA A 198 10.78 -11.19 -14.30
C ALA A 198 9.33 -11.31 -13.79
N ASN A 199 8.40 -11.45 -14.75
CA ASN A 199 6.99 -11.77 -14.56
C ASN A 199 6.21 -10.71 -13.76
N MET A 200 6.51 -9.43 -14.00
CA MET A 200 5.78 -8.32 -13.39
C MET A 200 4.29 -8.36 -13.76
N GLY A 201 3.41 -8.21 -12.77
CA GLY A 201 1.96 -8.17 -12.97
C GLY A 201 1.35 -9.50 -13.40
N ASP A 202 2.00 -10.64 -13.15
CA ASP A 202 1.44 -11.94 -13.52
C ASP A 202 0.06 -12.17 -12.85
N SER A 203 -0.90 -12.63 -13.64
CA SER A 203 -2.27 -12.93 -13.20
C SER A 203 -2.97 -11.71 -12.58
N MET A 204 -2.65 -10.51 -13.04
CA MET A 204 -3.22 -9.25 -12.56
C MET A 204 -4.71 -9.14 -12.91
N TYR A 205 -5.54 -8.88 -11.90
CA TYR A 205 -6.95 -8.59 -12.13
C TYR A 205 -7.14 -7.11 -12.45
N ASP A 206 -6.77 -6.18 -11.59
CA ASP A 206 -6.92 -4.75 -11.88
C ASP A 206 -5.86 -3.92 -11.13
N GLY A 207 -5.80 -2.63 -11.42
CA GLY A 207 -4.88 -1.66 -10.85
C GLY A 207 -3.80 -1.21 -11.84
N ILE A 208 -2.75 -0.56 -11.32
CA ILE A 208 -1.74 0.07 -12.18
C ILE A 208 -0.33 -0.13 -11.59
N ILE A 209 0.62 -0.52 -12.43
CA ILE A 209 2.05 -0.53 -12.09
C ILE A 209 2.75 0.54 -12.92
N PHE A 210 3.44 1.48 -12.26
CA PHE A 210 4.29 2.49 -12.88
C PHE A 210 5.75 2.12 -12.68
N VAL A 211 6.54 2.10 -13.75
CA VAL A 211 7.97 1.74 -13.73
C VAL A 211 8.82 2.85 -14.33
N GLY A 212 9.80 3.33 -13.57
CA GLY A 212 10.76 4.35 -14.00
C GLY A 212 11.95 3.77 -14.78
N GLY A 213 12.35 2.52 -14.49
CA GLY A 213 13.30 1.73 -15.27
C GLY A 213 12.62 0.82 -16.28
N GLU A 214 13.06 -0.43 -16.36
CA GLU A 214 12.52 -1.44 -17.27
C GLU A 214 12.07 -2.72 -16.53
N PRO A 215 10.93 -3.32 -16.91
CA PRO A 215 10.64 -4.69 -16.52
C PRO A 215 11.47 -5.69 -17.35
N HIS A 216 12.04 -6.70 -16.71
CA HIS A 216 12.73 -7.79 -17.40
C HIS A 216 11.77 -8.61 -18.27
N SER A 217 10.60 -8.95 -17.73
CA SER A 217 9.49 -9.57 -18.48
C SER A 217 8.16 -9.23 -17.82
N LEU A 218 7.11 -9.16 -18.63
CA LEU A 218 5.74 -9.06 -18.15
C LEU A 218 5.20 -10.46 -17.84
N GLY A 219 4.38 -10.53 -16.80
CA GLY A 219 3.61 -11.71 -16.47
C GLY A 219 2.35 -11.85 -17.33
N THR A 220 1.65 -12.96 -17.15
CA THR A 220 0.39 -13.22 -17.83
C THR A 220 -0.63 -12.13 -17.52
N ASP A 221 -1.30 -11.63 -18.54
CA ASP A 221 -2.34 -10.59 -18.42
C ASP A 221 -1.86 -9.22 -17.95
N CYS A 222 -0.54 -8.96 -17.96
CA CYS A 222 0.02 -7.63 -17.78
C CYS A 222 0.41 -7.03 -19.14
N VAL A 223 -0.14 -5.86 -19.46
CA VAL A 223 0.10 -5.18 -20.74
C VAL A 223 0.52 -3.73 -20.54
N PRO A 224 1.31 -3.14 -21.46
CA PRO A 224 1.57 -1.71 -21.45
C PRO A 224 0.26 -0.90 -21.54
N GLY A 225 0.18 0.19 -20.78
CA GLY A 225 -0.91 1.16 -20.83
C GLY A 225 -0.39 2.54 -21.25
N GLU A 226 -1.28 3.40 -21.74
CA GLU A 226 -0.96 4.77 -22.08
C GLU A 226 -0.97 5.66 -20.83
N MET A 227 0.09 6.46 -20.68
CA MET A 227 0.21 7.50 -19.66
C MET A 227 -0.51 8.76 -20.12
N ASN A 228 -1.36 9.33 -19.26
CA ASN A 228 -1.93 10.65 -19.48
C ASN A 228 -1.28 11.73 -18.58
N GLU A 229 -1.47 13.01 -18.91
CA GLU A 229 -0.85 14.12 -18.17
C GLU A 229 -1.29 14.22 -16.70
N HIS A 230 -2.52 13.80 -16.40
CA HIS A 230 -3.05 13.83 -15.05
C HIS A 230 -2.39 12.74 -14.18
N GLU A 231 -2.10 11.57 -14.76
CA GLU A 231 -1.32 10.50 -14.13
C GLU A 231 0.12 10.94 -13.88
N VAL A 232 0.76 11.61 -14.86
CA VAL A 232 2.10 12.17 -14.69
C VAL A 232 2.14 13.13 -13.49
N ARG A 233 1.20 14.09 -13.42
CA ARG A 233 1.11 15.05 -12.30
C ARG A 233 0.83 14.36 -10.96
N TRP A 234 -0.07 13.36 -10.95
CA TRP A 234 -0.38 12.60 -9.75
C TRP A 234 0.85 11.83 -9.24
N LEU A 235 1.58 11.19 -10.16
CA LEU A 235 2.78 10.42 -9.88
C LEU A 235 3.90 11.31 -9.33
N GLU A 236 4.14 12.46 -9.94
CA GLU A 236 5.06 13.50 -9.45
C GLU A 236 4.77 13.90 -8.00
N GLN A 237 3.49 14.19 -7.70
CA GLN A 237 3.08 14.58 -6.36
C GLN A 237 3.24 13.41 -5.36
N LYS A 238 2.93 12.17 -5.77
CA LYS A 238 3.07 10.99 -4.93
C LYS A 238 4.52 10.69 -4.59
N ILE A 239 5.42 10.74 -5.58
CA ILE A 239 6.87 10.56 -5.37
C ILE A 239 7.41 11.64 -4.43
N LYS A 240 7.04 12.91 -4.65
CA LYS A 240 7.44 14.03 -3.79
C LYS A 240 7.01 13.83 -2.33
N ASN A 241 5.78 13.35 -2.09
CA ASN A 241 5.25 13.11 -0.75
C ASN A 241 5.82 11.86 -0.06
N ALA A 242 6.43 10.96 -0.82
CA ALA A 242 6.99 9.71 -0.30
C ALA A 242 8.42 9.85 0.26
N GLU A 243 9.03 11.05 0.19
CA GLU A 243 10.42 11.27 0.63
C GLU A 243 11.43 10.33 -0.08
N ILE A 244 11.12 9.90 -1.32
CA ILE A 244 11.99 9.10 -2.17
C ILE A 244 12.73 10.03 -3.13
N ASP A 245 14.04 9.83 -3.26
CA ASP A 245 14.86 10.48 -4.29
C ASP A 245 14.80 9.68 -5.60
N CYS A 246 13.72 9.89 -6.36
CA CYS A 246 13.52 9.25 -7.64
C CYS A 246 14.23 10.04 -8.74
N LYS A 247 15.27 9.47 -9.34
CA LYS A 247 16.05 10.14 -10.40
C LYS A 247 15.32 10.23 -11.74
N VAL A 248 14.28 9.42 -11.92
CA VAL A 248 13.48 9.39 -13.14
C VAL A 248 12.30 10.35 -12.99
N PRO A 249 12.12 11.33 -13.90
CA PRO A 249 10.95 12.20 -13.86
C PRO A 249 9.68 11.40 -14.16
N ALA A 250 8.55 11.75 -13.54
CA ALA A 250 7.29 11.02 -13.69
C ALA A 250 6.82 10.91 -15.17
N SER A 251 7.16 11.89 -16.00
CA SER A 251 6.86 11.89 -17.44
C SER A 251 7.56 10.79 -18.24
N LYS A 252 8.59 10.15 -17.68
CA LYS A 252 9.31 9.03 -18.30
C LYS A 252 8.87 7.66 -17.77
N PHE A 253 7.97 7.61 -16.80
CA PHE A 253 7.47 6.34 -16.30
C PHE A 253 6.63 5.64 -17.35
N LYS A 254 6.72 4.32 -17.35
CA LYS A 254 5.88 3.42 -18.14
C LYS A 254 4.76 2.90 -17.28
N LYS A 255 3.56 2.84 -17.84
CA LYS A 255 2.37 2.33 -17.19
C LYS A 255 2.08 0.92 -17.68
N TYR A 256 1.68 0.07 -16.75
CA TYR A 256 1.24 -1.29 -17.02
C TYR A 256 -0.08 -1.55 -16.29
N VAL A 257 -0.99 -2.26 -16.96
CA VAL A 257 -2.35 -2.53 -16.50
C VAL A 257 -2.74 -3.98 -16.82
N ALA A 258 -3.89 -4.42 -16.30
CA ALA A 258 -4.46 -5.72 -16.65
C ALA A 258 -4.90 -5.75 -18.12
N GLY A 259 -4.54 -6.80 -18.84
CA GLY A 259 -4.98 -7.11 -20.20
C GLY A 259 -6.42 -7.62 -20.27
N ARG A 260 -6.98 -8.03 -19.12
CA ARG A 260 -8.35 -8.56 -18.98
C ARG A 260 -8.61 -9.79 -19.84
N MET A 261 -7.62 -10.66 -19.98
CA MET A 261 -7.75 -11.94 -20.67
C MET A 261 -8.22 -13.06 -19.72
N LEU A 262 -7.74 -13.05 -18.48
CA LEU A 262 -8.02 -14.12 -17.51
C LEU A 262 -9.40 -13.99 -16.85
N TRP A 263 -9.96 -12.78 -16.84
CA TRP A 263 -11.25 -12.47 -16.26
C TRP A 263 -11.95 -11.41 -17.12
N ASN A 264 -13.16 -11.71 -17.57
CA ASN A 264 -14.06 -10.75 -18.21
C ASN A 264 -15.46 -10.98 -17.63
N TYR A 265 -16.02 -9.98 -16.95
CA TYR A 265 -17.39 -9.99 -16.44
C TYR A 265 -18.44 -9.82 -17.56
N ASP A 266 -18.06 -10.05 -18.82
CA ASP A 266 -18.89 -9.78 -20.00
C ASP A 266 -19.77 -10.98 -20.40
N ASN A 267 -19.58 -12.13 -19.78
CA ASN A 267 -20.56 -13.20 -19.85
C ASN A 267 -21.63 -12.93 -18.80
N LEU A 268 -22.72 -12.27 -19.22
CA LEU A 268 -24.01 -12.33 -18.54
C LEU A 268 -24.21 -13.74 -17.98
N GLU A 269 -24.58 -13.82 -16.69
CA GLU A 269 -24.93 -15.08 -16.05
C GLU A 269 -25.98 -15.79 -16.94
N PRO A 270 -25.98 -17.14 -17.05
CA PRO A 270 -26.96 -17.85 -17.87
C PRO A 270 -28.43 -17.45 -17.59
N ALA A 271 -28.72 -16.99 -16.37
CA ALA A 271 -30.01 -16.44 -15.98
C ALA A 271 -30.34 -15.08 -16.65
N GLU A 272 -29.35 -14.23 -16.87
CA GLU A 272 -29.50 -12.90 -17.48
C GLU A 272 -29.67 -12.98 -19.00
N LYS A 273 -29.22 -14.06 -19.65
CA LYS A 273 -29.46 -14.33 -21.08
C LYS A 273 -30.94 -14.61 -21.42
N LYS A 274 -31.78 -14.98 -20.45
CA LYS A 274 -33.21 -15.29 -20.67
C LYS A 274 -34.10 -14.05 -20.86
N GLY A 275 -33.58 -12.83 -20.67
CA GLY A 275 -34.36 -11.58 -20.77
C GLY A 275 -34.18 -10.77 -22.06
N ILE A 276 -33.30 -11.20 -22.98
CA ILE A 276 -32.93 -10.42 -24.20
C ILE A 276 -33.45 -11.08 -25.50
N LEU A 277 -34.11 -12.24 -25.40
CA LEU A 277 -34.88 -12.83 -26.49
C LEU A 277 -36.36 -12.89 -26.07
N GLY A 278 -37.03 -11.74 -26.21
CA GLY A 278 -38.47 -11.56 -26.05
C GLY A 278 -38.91 -10.32 -26.82
#